data_AF-A0A352EGK7-F1
#
_entry.id   AF-A0A352EGK7-F1
#
_cell.length_a   1.000
_cell.length_b   1.000
_cell.length_c   1.000
_cell.angle_alpha   90.00
_cell.angle_beta   90.00
_cell.angle_gamma   90.00
#
_symmetry.space_group_name_H-M   'P 1'
#
loop_
_entity.id
_entity.type
_entity.pdbx_description
1 polymer ?
#
loop_
_entity_poly.entity_id
_entity_poly.type
_entity_poly.pdbx_seq_one_letter_code
_entity_poly.pdbx_strand_id
1 'polypeptide(L)'
;DDPMYQLPDEDYGYRAFYDSIDIVLMGYNTYKQISEFETEYPYAGKKSIVISSSSEVAVSKEGVAVSTDTAEDVLRKLRLSDQNIWIIGGGATNASVHEAGLIDQMILTYIPITLGSGIPLFRSNNTSQQWRNMGSRSFPNGLVQITLARK
;
A
#
# COMPACT_ATOMS: atom_id res chain seq x y z
N ASP A 1 -17.34 -1.21 11.04
CA ASP A 1 -15.99 -1.34 11.61
C ASP A 1 -15.99 -2.14 12.90
N ASP A 2 -14.92 -2.87 13.15
CA ASP A 2 -14.73 -3.73 14.32
C ASP A 2 -14.09 -2.93 15.48
N PRO A 3 -14.70 -2.90 16.68
CA PRO A 3 -14.17 -2.15 17.82
C PRO A 3 -12.79 -2.64 18.30
N MET A 4 -12.37 -3.86 17.94
CA MET A 4 -11.02 -4.37 18.20
C MET A 4 -9.93 -3.46 17.61
N TYR A 5 -10.22 -2.81 16.47
CA TYR A 5 -9.25 -2.01 15.72
C TYR A 5 -9.34 -0.51 16.04
N GLN A 6 -10.20 -0.12 16.98
CA GLN A 6 -10.45 1.28 17.29
C GLN A 6 -9.95 1.64 18.69
N LEU A 7 -9.28 2.78 18.79
CA LEU A 7 -8.93 3.42 20.05
C LEU A 7 -9.39 4.88 19.98
N PRO A 8 -9.91 5.46 21.08
CA PRO A 8 -10.25 6.87 21.12
C PRO A 8 -9.03 7.73 20.74
N ASP A 9 -9.23 8.70 19.85
CA ASP A 9 -8.23 9.68 19.43
C ASP A 9 -6.92 9.11 18.82
N GLU A 10 -6.94 7.87 18.33
CA GLU A 10 -5.78 7.24 17.68
C GLU A 10 -6.11 6.82 16.24
N ASP A 11 -5.28 7.27 15.30
CA ASP A 11 -5.38 6.93 13.87
C ASP A 11 -4.19 6.07 13.40
N TYR A 12 -3.34 5.61 14.33
CA TYR A 12 -2.14 4.82 14.06
C TYR A 12 -1.12 5.53 13.15
N GLY A 13 -1.14 6.87 13.14
CA GLY A 13 -0.30 7.71 12.29
C GLY A 13 -0.78 7.82 10.85
N TYR A 14 -1.98 7.31 10.53
CA TYR A 14 -2.52 7.29 9.18
C TYR A 14 -2.57 8.67 8.54
N ARG A 15 -3.08 9.69 9.25
CA ARG A 15 -3.23 11.03 8.69
C ARG A 15 -1.89 11.67 8.35
N ALA A 16 -0.94 11.62 9.27
CA ALA A 16 0.40 12.16 9.05
C ALA A 16 1.10 11.45 7.87
N PHE A 17 0.93 10.13 7.77
CA PHE A 17 1.42 9.35 6.63
C PHE A 17 0.74 9.78 5.33
N TYR A 18 -0.59 9.81 5.29
CA TYR A 18 -1.37 10.17 4.10
C TYR A 18 -1.07 11.60 3.60
N ASP A 19 -0.91 12.55 4.52
CA ASP A 19 -0.54 13.93 4.20
C ASP A 19 0.85 14.01 3.52
N SER A 20 1.75 13.08 3.83
CA SER A 20 3.08 13.00 3.20
C SER A 20 3.09 12.35 1.82
N ILE A 21 2.02 11.65 1.41
CA ILE A 21 1.96 10.91 0.14
C ILE A 21 1.51 11.82 -1.00
N ASP A 22 2.16 11.71 -2.16
CA ASP A 22 1.77 12.42 -3.39
C ASP A 22 1.00 11.51 -4.34
N ILE A 23 1.45 10.25 -4.45
CA ILE A 23 0.97 9.27 -5.43
C ILE A 23 0.55 7.99 -4.71
N VAL A 24 -0.60 7.44 -5.06
CA VAL A 24 -0.97 6.07 -4.69
C VAL A 24 -0.89 5.16 -5.91
N LEU A 25 -0.28 3.98 -5.73
CA LEU A 25 -0.13 2.97 -6.77
C LEU A 25 -0.78 1.67 -6.32
N MET A 26 -1.61 1.09 -7.18
CA MET A 26 -2.30 -0.17 -6.87
C MET A 26 -2.54 -1.02 -8.11
N GLY A 27 -2.68 -2.33 -7.93
CA GLY A 27 -3.21 -3.22 -8.96
C GLY A 27 -4.71 -3.08 -9.13
N TYR A 28 -5.21 -3.42 -10.32
CA TYR A 28 -6.63 -3.32 -10.66
C TYR A 28 -7.57 -4.07 -9.71
N ASN A 29 -7.19 -5.26 -9.22
CA ASN A 29 -8.02 -6.01 -8.28
C ASN A 29 -8.22 -5.26 -6.96
N THR A 30 -7.19 -4.56 -6.48
CA THR A 30 -7.27 -3.73 -5.27
C THR A 30 -8.14 -2.50 -5.52
N TYR A 31 -7.95 -1.83 -6.66
CA TYR A 31 -8.83 -0.72 -7.07
C TYR A 31 -10.31 -1.14 -7.14
N LYS A 32 -10.58 -2.30 -7.75
CA LYS A 32 -11.93 -2.85 -7.88
C LYS A 32 -12.55 -3.11 -6.49
N GLN A 33 -11.82 -3.77 -5.60
CA GLN A 33 -12.28 -4.03 -4.23
C GLN A 33 -12.60 -2.71 -3.51
N ILE A 34 -11.70 -1.73 -3.53
CA ILE A 34 -11.94 -0.42 -2.90
C ILE A 34 -13.20 0.24 -3.47
N SER A 35 -13.40 0.16 -4.79
CA SER A 35 -14.58 0.73 -5.45
C SER A 35 -15.89 0.02 -5.11
N GLU A 36 -15.82 -1.24 -4.65
CA GLU A 36 -16.98 -2.03 -4.21
C GLU A 36 -17.30 -1.81 -2.72
N PHE A 37 -16.29 -1.58 -1.89
CA PHE A 37 -16.44 -1.41 -0.44
C PHE A 37 -16.72 0.04 -0.02
N GLU A 38 -16.13 1.01 -0.72
CA GLU A 38 -16.20 2.42 -0.34
C GLU A 38 -17.22 3.18 -1.19
N THR A 39 -18.05 3.98 -0.53
CA THR A 39 -19.02 4.86 -1.22
C THR A 39 -18.29 5.95 -2.01
N GLU A 40 -17.20 6.46 -1.43
CA GLU A 40 -16.34 7.49 -2.01
C GLU A 40 -14.92 6.95 -2.20
N TYR A 41 -14.19 7.49 -3.17
CA TYR A 41 -12.82 7.03 -3.40
C TYR A 41 -11.90 7.56 -2.28
N PRO A 42 -11.27 6.68 -1.48
CA PRO A 42 -10.61 7.09 -0.23
C PRO A 42 -9.34 7.92 -0.46
N TYR A 43 -8.77 7.87 -1.67
CA TYR A 43 -7.53 8.57 -2.01
C TYR A 43 -7.78 9.83 -2.86
N ALA A 44 -8.95 10.44 -2.69
CA ALA A 44 -9.27 11.70 -3.33
C ALA A 44 -8.20 12.76 -3.02
N GLY A 45 -7.82 13.55 -4.04
CA GLY A 45 -6.78 14.57 -3.93
C GLY A 45 -5.34 14.06 -4.09
N LYS A 46 -5.13 12.74 -4.21
CA LYS A 46 -3.83 12.16 -4.60
C LYS A 46 -3.85 11.74 -6.07
N LYS A 47 -2.67 11.71 -6.70
CA LYS A 47 -2.54 11.10 -8.02
C LYS A 47 -2.61 9.58 -7.87
N SER A 48 -3.58 8.94 -8.50
CA SER A 48 -3.77 7.49 -8.39
C SER A 48 -3.37 6.78 -9.68
N ILE A 49 -2.55 5.74 -9.57
CA ILE A 49 -2.13 4.91 -10.71
C ILE A 49 -2.57 3.47 -10.48
N VAL A 50 -3.42 2.98 -11.39
CA VAL A 50 -3.94 1.61 -11.39
C VAL A 50 -3.20 0.79 -12.45
N ILE A 51 -2.47 -0.23 -12.00
CA ILE A 51 -1.78 -1.19 -12.86
C ILE A 51 -2.77 -2.25 -13.33
N SER A 52 -2.92 -2.38 -14.65
CA SER A 52 -3.86 -3.31 -15.29
C SER A 52 -3.25 -3.91 -16.54
N SER A 53 -3.57 -5.16 -16.86
CA SER A 53 -3.18 -5.77 -18.15
C SER A 53 -3.98 -5.24 -19.34
N SER A 54 -5.05 -4.46 -19.09
CA SER A 54 -5.89 -3.84 -20.11
C SER A 54 -6.11 -2.36 -19.80
N SER A 55 -6.03 -1.52 -20.84
CA SER A 55 -6.37 -0.09 -20.77
C SER A 55 -7.87 0.17 -20.77
N GLU A 56 -8.70 -0.82 -21.11
CA GLU A 56 -10.16 -0.69 -21.21
C GLU A 56 -10.89 -0.93 -19.87
N VAL A 57 -10.16 -0.94 -18.76
CA VAL A 57 -10.77 -1.10 -17.45
C VAL A 57 -11.50 0.18 -17.03
N ALA A 58 -12.72 0.02 -16.52
CA ALA A 58 -13.53 1.14 -16.08
C ALA A 58 -12.95 1.74 -14.79
N VAL A 59 -12.18 2.82 -14.94
CA VAL A 59 -11.86 3.75 -13.85
C VAL A 59 -12.68 5.02 -14.08
N SER A 60 -13.58 5.35 -13.14
CA SER A 60 -14.52 6.48 -13.30
C SER A 60 -14.28 7.59 -12.27
N LYS A 61 -13.25 7.46 -11.45
CA LYS A 61 -12.94 8.39 -10.37
C LYS A 61 -11.92 9.43 -10.84
N GLU A 62 -12.17 10.69 -10.52
CA GLU A 62 -11.27 11.79 -10.81
C GLU A 62 -9.89 11.56 -10.17
N GLY A 63 -8.81 11.90 -10.89
CA GLY A 63 -7.44 11.69 -10.43
C GLY A 63 -6.90 10.26 -10.57
N VAL A 64 -7.70 9.32 -11.08
CA VAL A 64 -7.27 7.92 -11.31
C VAL A 64 -6.84 7.72 -12.77
N ALA A 65 -5.60 7.30 -12.96
CA ALA A 65 -5.04 6.90 -14.26
C ALA A 65 -4.78 5.39 -14.30
N VAL A 66 -4.99 4.78 -15.46
CA VAL A 66 -4.63 3.37 -15.71
C VAL A 66 -3.29 3.32 -16.44
N SER A 67 -2.43 2.41 -16.02
CA SER A 67 -1.19 2.05 -16.73
C SER A 67 -1.20 0.58 -17.08
N THR A 68 -0.76 0.27 -18.31
CA THR A 68 -0.49 -1.09 -18.78
C THR A 68 0.95 -1.53 -18.58
N ASP A 69 1.82 -0.62 -18.14
CA ASP A 69 3.19 -0.96 -17.73
C ASP A 69 3.18 -1.75 -16.42
N THR A 70 4.29 -2.43 -16.13
CA THR A 70 4.46 -3.09 -14.83
C THR A 70 4.58 -2.06 -13.69
N ALA A 71 4.31 -2.49 -12.46
CA ALA A 71 4.43 -1.60 -11.30
C ALA A 71 5.86 -1.08 -11.13
N GLU A 72 6.86 -1.95 -11.33
CA GLU A 72 8.27 -1.59 -11.26
C GLU A 72 8.68 -0.59 -12.35
N ASP A 73 8.16 -0.70 -13.57
CA ASP A 73 8.47 0.25 -14.64
C ASP A 73 7.87 1.62 -14.37
N VAL A 74 6.62 1.67 -13.89
CA VAL A 74 5.98 2.92 -13.45
C VAL A 74 6.80 3.57 -12.33
N LEU A 75 7.17 2.80 -11.31
CA LEU A 75 7.97 3.33 -10.19
C LEU A 75 9.36 3.81 -10.64
N ARG A 76 10.04 3.10 -11.55
CA ARG A 76 11.32 3.53 -12.10
C ARG A 76 11.22 4.85 -12.87
N LYS A 77 10.13 5.05 -13.62
CA LYS A 77 9.86 6.32 -14.33
C LYS A 77 9.60 7.46 -13.34
N LEU A 78 8.87 7.19 -12.27
CA LEU A 78 8.55 8.17 -11.23
C LEU A 78 9.72 8.46 -10.29
N ARG A 79 10.73 7.60 -10.22
CA ARG A 79 11.91 7.80 -9.36
C ARG A 79 12.72 9.06 -9.67
N LEU A 80 12.47 9.69 -10.82
CA LEU A 80 13.05 10.98 -11.19
C LEU A 80 12.36 12.17 -10.51
N SER A 81 11.24 11.97 -9.83
CA SER A 81 10.58 13.00 -9.02
C SER A 81 10.84 12.78 -7.52
N ASP A 82 10.96 13.86 -6.76
CA ASP A 82 11.09 13.83 -5.28
C ASP A 82 9.74 13.58 -4.58
N GLN A 83 8.91 12.68 -5.14
CA GLN A 83 7.55 12.42 -4.68
C GLN A 83 7.47 11.15 -3.83
N ASN A 84 6.64 11.20 -2.80
CA ASN A 84 6.35 10.04 -1.97
C ASN A 84 5.23 9.19 -2.60
N ILE A 85 5.54 7.91 -2.84
CA ILE A 85 4.62 6.97 -3.48
C ILE A 85 4.20 5.92 -2.47
N TRP A 86 2.90 5.81 -2.23
CA TRP A 86 2.33 4.72 -1.45
C TRP A 86 1.86 3.58 -2.36
N ILE A 87 2.46 2.42 -2.20
CA ILE A 87 2.00 1.18 -2.80
C ILE A 87 0.86 0.62 -1.94
N ILE A 88 -0.38 0.81 -2.38
CA ILE A 88 -1.56 0.20 -1.73
C ILE A 88 -1.53 -1.32 -1.89
N GLY A 89 -0.91 -1.81 -2.98
CA GLY A 89 -0.77 -3.22 -3.32
C GLY A 89 -1.78 -3.65 -4.37
N GLY A 90 -2.34 -4.86 -4.37
CA GLY A 90 -2.21 -5.92 -3.38
C GLY A 90 -0.99 -6.82 -3.55
N GLY A 91 -1.06 -8.04 -3.00
CA GLY A 91 0.12 -8.89 -2.83
C GLY A 91 0.92 -9.23 -4.09
N ALA A 92 0.32 -9.21 -5.28
CA ALA A 92 1.05 -9.38 -6.55
C ALA A 92 1.90 -8.14 -6.88
N THR A 93 1.31 -6.94 -6.79
CA THR A 93 2.00 -5.66 -6.97
C THR A 93 3.10 -5.50 -5.92
N ASN A 94 2.80 -5.77 -4.65
CA ASN A 94 3.79 -5.73 -3.59
C ASN A 94 4.97 -6.67 -3.88
N ALA A 95 4.70 -7.88 -4.37
CA ALA A 95 5.73 -8.87 -4.66
C ALA A 95 6.65 -8.42 -5.81
N SER A 96 6.12 -7.94 -6.95
CA SER A 96 7.00 -7.53 -8.05
C SER A 96 7.83 -6.30 -7.69
N VAL A 97 7.26 -5.34 -6.95
CA VAL A 97 8.00 -4.16 -6.48
C VAL A 97 9.07 -4.53 -5.44
N HIS A 98 8.77 -5.49 -4.55
CA HIS A 98 9.74 -6.07 -3.65
C HIS A 98 10.87 -6.77 -4.41
N GLU A 99 10.57 -7.64 -5.38
CA GLU A 99 11.57 -8.33 -6.20
C GLU A 99 12.47 -7.34 -6.95
N ALA A 100 11.90 -6.25 -7.45
CA ALA A 100 12.62 -5.19 -8.14
C ALA A 100 13.50 -4.33 -7.20
N GLY A 101 13.42 -4.52 -5.88
CA GLY A 101 14.17 -3.76 -4.89
C GLY A 101 13.75 -2.29 -4.85
N LEU A 102 12.46 -1.99 -5.02
CA LEU A 102 11.95 -0.62 -5.16
C LEU A 102 11.16 -0.12 -3.94
N ILE A 103 11.17 -0.87 -2.83
CA ILE A 103 10.54 -0.46 -1.57
C ILE A 103 11.62 0.16 -0.67
N ASP A 104 11.45 1.44 -0.31
CA ASP A 104 12.39 2.15 0.56
C ASP A 104 12.02 2.03 2.05
N GLN A 105 10.72 2.03 2.35
CA GLN A 105 10.17 1.97 3.71
C GLN A 105 8.95 1.05 3.77
N MET A 106 8.79 0.33 4.88
CA MET A 106 7.56 -0.39 5.21
C MET A 106 7.09 0.00 6.61
N ILE A 107 5.78 0.25 6.73
CA ILE A 107 5.11 0.40 8.02
C ILE A 107 4.19 -0.82 8.17
N LEU A 108 4.54 -1.72 9.08
CA LEU A 108 3.81 -2.97 9.29
C LEU A 108 3.00 -2.89 10.58
N THR A 109 1.68 -2.90 10.46
CA THR A 109 0.76 -3.00 11.60
C THR A 109 0.34 -4.46 11.78
N TYR A 110 0.75 -5.06 12.88
CA TYR A 110 0.41 -6.41 13.30
C TYR A 110 -0.86 -6.40 14.14
N ILE A 111 -1.84 -7.19 13.72
CA ILE A 111 -3.09 -7.43 14.43
C ILE A 111 -2.96 -8.77 15.14
N PRO A 112 -3.34 -8.89 16.44
CA PRO A 112 -3.18 -10.12 17.22
C PRO A 112 -4.24 -11.18 16.87
N ILE A 113 -4.32 -11.59 15.60
CA ILE A 113 -5.24 -12.61 15.09
C ILE A 113 -4.54 -13.56 14.11
N THR A 114 -4.92 -14.84 14.15
CA THR A 114 -4.50 -15.84 13.17
C THR A 114 -5.65 -16.10 12.19
N LEU A 115 -5.47 -15.76 10.92
CA LEU A 115 -6.51 -15.90 9.89
C LEU A 115 -6.65 -17.33 9.33
N GLY A 116 -5.63 -18.18 9.50
CA GLY A 116 -5.57 -19.53 8.91
C GLY A 116 -5.25 -19.52 7.42
N SER A 117 -6.04 -18.80 6.62
CA SER A 117 -5.78 -18.56 5.19
C SER A 117 -6.10 -17.11 4.81
N GLY A 118 -5.53 -16.62 3.72
CA GLY A 118 -5.74 -15.25 3.27
C GLY A 118 -4.82 -14.83 2.13
N ILE A 119 -4.86 -13.54 1.80
CA ILE A 119 -3.96 -12.95 0.80
C ILE A 119 -2.67 -12.55 1.51
N PRO A 120 -1.51 -13.13 1.16
CA PRO A 120 -0.24 -12.76 1.79
C PRO A 120 0.18 -11.34 1.38
N LEU A 121 0.90 -10.65 2.26
CA LEU A 121 1.44 -9.29 2.01
C LEU A 121 2.24 -9.23 0.70
N PHE A 122 3.06 -10.24 0.47
CA PHE A 122 3.75 -10.51 -0.78
C PHE A 122 3.29 -11.87 -1.29
N ARG A 123 2.86 -11.94 -2.57
CA ARG A 123 2.82 -13.24 -3.24
C ARG A 123 4.24 -13.84 -3.29
N SER A 124 4.30 -15.15 -3.46
CA SER A 124 5.57 -15.89 -3.53
C SER A 124 6.53 -15.21 -4.49
N ASN A 125 7.72 -14.91 -3.98
CA ASN A 125 8.82 -14.31 -4.72
C ASN A 125 10.15 -14.87 -4.20
N ASN A 126 11.21 -14.76 -5.00
CA ASN A 126 12.52 -15.36 -4.68
C ASN A 126 13.53 -14.37 -4.09
N THR A 127 13.09 -13.16 -3.72
CA THR A 127 13.95 -12.09 -3.24
C THR A 127 13.97 -12.06 -1.72
N SER A 128 15.16 -11.94 -1.14
CA SER A 128 15.36 -11.69 0.28
C SER A 128 16.01 -10.32 0.47
N GLN A 129 15.47 -9.51 1.38
CA GLN A 129 15.98 -8.17 1.69
C GLN A 129 16.14 -8.00 3.19
N GLN A 130 17.22 -7.33 3.59
CA GLN A 130 17.42 -6.95 4.97
C GLN A 130 16.85 -5.55 5.22
N TRP A 131 16.15 -5.42 6.35
CA TRP A 131 15.53 -4.18 6.78
C TRP A 131 16.18 -3.70 8.07
N ARG A 132 16.26 -2.38 8.24
CA ARG A 132 16.62 -1.73 9.50
C ARG A 132 15.33 -1.36 10.23
N ASN A 133 15.20 -1.81 11.47
CA ASN A 133 14.11 -1.35 12.35
C ASN A 133 14.37 0.10 12.74
N MET A 134 13.47 1.00 12.32
CA MET A 134 13.52 2.42 12.63
C MET A 134 12.75 2.76 13.91
N GLY A 135 11.85 1.87 14.34
CA GLY A 135 11.04 2.03 15.55
C GLY A 135 9.88 1.04 15.60
N SER A 136 9.40 0.79 16.81
CA SER A 136 8.23 -0.05 17.05
C SER A 136 7.34 0.60 18.10
N ARG A 137 6.03 0.57 17.89
CA ARG A 137 5.01 1.13 18.79
C ARG A 137 3.96 0.06 19.09
N SER A 138 3.68 -0.16 20.37
CA SER A 138 2.57 -1.01 20.81
C SER A 138 1.40 -0.13 21.23
N PHE A 139 0.18 -0.58 20.95
CA PHE A 139 -1.06 0.12 21.26
C PHE A 139 -1.86 -0.62 22.35
N PRO A 140 -2.69 0.08 23.14
CA PRO A 140 -3.51 -0.54 24.19
C PRO A 140 -4.42 -1.69 23.75
N ASN A 141 -4.86 -1.71 22.48
CA ASN A 141 -5.66 -2.79 21.90
C ASN A 141 -4.83 -3.98 21.39
N GLY A 142 -3.52 -4.01 21.66
CA GLY A 142 -2.64 -5.12 21.31
C GLY A 142 -2.06 -5.06 19.90
N LEU A 143 -2.41 -4.05 19.10
CA LEU A 143 -1.74 -3.80 17.83
C LEU A 143 -0.27 -3.43 18.07
N VAL A 144 0.60 -3.85 17.15
CA VAL A 144 2.02 -3.47 17.15
C VAL A 144 2.36 -2.95 15.76
N GLN A 145 2.89 -1.74 15.68
CA GLN A 145 3.36 -1.16 14.43
C GLN A 145 4.89 -1.10 14.41
N ILE A 146 5.51 -1.54 13.32
CA ILE A 146 6.96 -1.51 13.11
C ILE A 146 7.25 -0.69 11.85
N THR A 147 8.14 0.30 11.97
CA THR A 147 8.65 1.06 10.83
C THR A 147 10.01 0.51 10.43
N LEU A 148 10.14 0.13 9.15
CA LEU A 148 11.31 -0.50 8.57
C LEU A 148 11.84 0.36 7.42
N ALA A 149 13.15 0.57 7.36
CA ALA A 149 13.82 1.17 6.21
C ALA A 149 14.73 0.14 5.53
N ARG A 150 14.83 0.20 4.21
CA ARG A 150 15.78 -0.64 3.46
C ARG A 150 17.21 -0.31 3.94
N LYS A 151 18.04 -1.35 4.11
CA LYS A 151 19.46 -1.19 4.44
C LYS A 151 20.27 -0.68 3.24
#